data_AF-A0A2M7Y960-F1
#
_entry.id   AF-A0A2M7Y960-F1
#
_cell.length_a   1.000
_cell.length_b   1.000
_cell.length_c   1.000
_cell.angle_alpha   90.00
_cell.angle_beta   90.00
_cell.angle_gamma   90.00
#
_symmetry.space_group_name_H-M   'P 1'
#
loop_
_entity.id
_entity.type
_entity.pdbx_description
1 polymer ?
#
loop_
_entity_poly.entity_id
_entity_poly.type
_entity_poly.pdbx_seq_one_letter_code
_entity_poly.pdbx_strand_id
1 'polypeptide(L)'
;PVVEPVGPLSALGFGVERTWMVVALSLSGIAEVVTGAQDAKDVLGGPIRIAEISGEAAASGVATFVGLIAVLSASIGLINLFPVPVLDGGHLMFYAIEAVRGRPLRERWQEIGNGIGLALVLSLMIFATFNDLARL
;
A
#
# COMPACT_ATOMS: atom_id res chain seq x y z
N PRO A 1 -8.31 20.79 14.72
CA PRO A 1 -6.84 20.72 14.59
C PRO A 1 -6.21 22.12 14.76
N VAL A 2 -5.32 22.29 15.74
CA VAL A 2 -4.50 23.50 15.85
C VAL A 2 -3.38 23.36 14.83
N VAL A 3 -3.34 24.25 13.84
CA VAL A 3 -2.31 24.26 12.79
C VAL A 3 -1.18 25.15 13.30
N GLU A 4 -0.06 24.54 13.68
CA GLU A 4 1.15 25.30 14.01
C GLU A 4 1.94 25.62 12.74
N PRO A 5 2.32 26.89 12.53
CA PRO A 5 3.17 27.26 11.42
C PRO A 5 4.59 26.70 11.66
N VAL A 6 4.99 25.78 10.80
CA VAL A 6 6.34 25.20 10.78
C VAL A 6 7.14 25.79 9.62
N GLY A 7 8.44 26.00 9.82
CA GLY A 7 9.34 26.44 8.74
C GLY A 7 9.43 25.39 7.62
N PRO A 8 9.83 25.76 6.39
CA PRO A 8 9.85 24.84 5.23
C PRO A 8 10.72 23.59 5.45
N LEU A 9 11.88 23.77 6.07
CA LEU A 9 12.81 22.68 6.40
C LEU A 9 12.23 21.75 7.47
N SER A 10 11.64 22.30 8.53
CA SER A 10 10.96 21.50 9.55
C SER A 10 9.74 20.76 8.99
N ALA A 11 9.01 21.36 8.04
CA ALA A 11 7.86 20.73 7.39
C ALA A 11 8.26 19.45 6.63
N LEU A 12 9.43 19.45 5.97
CA LEU A 12 9.97 18.24 5.34
C LEU A 12 10.28 17.16 6.38
N GLY A 13 10.90 17.55 7.50
CA GLY A 13 11.17 16.62 8.61
C GLY A 13 9.90 15.97 9.16
N PHE A 14 8.88 16.78 9.45
CA PHE A 14 7.58 16.28 9.89
C PHE A 14 6.89 15.41 8.84
N GLY A 15 7.03 15.76 7.55
CA GLY A 15 6.52 14.96 6.45
C GLY A 15 7.15 13.56 6.43
N VAL A 16 8.47 13.48 6.50
CA VAL A 16 9.21 12.20 6.55
C VAL A 16 8.80 11.37 7.77
N GLU A 17 8.75 11.99 8.95
CA GLU A 17 8.33 11.31 10.18
C GLU A 17 6.91 10.76 10.05
N ARG A 18 5.99 11.55 9.50
CA ARG A 18 4.59 11.15 9.34
C ARG A 18 4.45 10.03 8.33
N THR A 19 5.15 10.10 7.19
CA THR A 19 5.18 9.02 6.20
C THR A 19 5.78 7.76 6.79
N TRP A 20 6.88 7.86 7.54
CA TRP A 20 7.50 6.72 8.22
C TRP A 20 6.55 6.05 9.20
N MET A 21 5.82 6.85 9.98
CA MET A 21 4.80 6.35 10.90
C MET A 21 3.69 5.59 10.17
N VAL A 22 3.20 6.13 9.04
CA VAL A 22 2.19 5.43 8.22
C VAL A 22 2.74 4.10 7.71
N VAL A 23 3.95 4.09 7.14
CA VAL A 23 4.60 2.88 6.65
C VAL A 23 4.78 1.84 7.75
N ALA A 24 5.25 2.24 8.92
CA ALA A 24 5.46 1.35 10.05
C ALA A 24 4.15 0.70 10.52
N LEU A 25 3.08 1.50 10.66
CA LEU A 25 1.75 1.01 11.03
C LEU A 25 1.18 0.06 9.98
N SER A 26 1.33 0.38 8.70
CA SER A 26 0.90 -0.49 7.60
C SER A 26 1.63 -1.84 7.63
N LEU A 27 2.96 -1.83 7.83
CA LEU A 27 3.74 -3.07 7.94
C LEU A 27 3.36 -3.89 9.18
N SER A 28 3.13 -3.25 10.32
CA SER A 28 2.65 -3.93 11.53
C SER A 28 1.29 -4.59 11.29
N GLY A 29 0.34 -3.89 10.67
CA GLY A 29 -0.96 -4.45 10.34
C GLY A 29 -0.86 -5.66 9.40
N ILE A 30 -0.01 -5.59 8.37
CA ILE A 30 0.24 -6.72 7.46
C ILE A 30 0.85 -7.89 8.23
N ALA A 31 1.83 -7.64 9.11
CA ALA A 31 2.45 -8.66 9.92
C ALA A 31 1.42 -9.37 10.82
N GLU A 32 0.53 -8.62 11.47
CA GLU A 32 -0.53 -9.16 12.32
C GLU A 32 -1.50 -10.06 11.55
N VAL A 33 -1.84 -9.70 10.31
CA VAL A 33 -2.65 -10.55 9.43
C VAL A 33 -1.92 -11.84 9.06
N VAL A 34 -0.63 -11.74 8.72
CA VAL A 34 0.20 -12.91 8.35
C VAL A 34 0.41 -13.84 9.54
N THR A 35 0.55 -13.31 10.75
CA THR A 35 0.68 -14.10 11.98
C THR A 35 -0.65 -14.60 12.53
N GLY A 36 -1.78 -14.18 11.97
CA GLY A 36 -3.13 -14.53 12.46
C GLY A 36 -3.51 -13.83 13.78
N ALA A 37 -2.81 -12.75 14.15
CA ALA A 37 -3.13 -11.94 15.32
C ALA A 37 -4.38 -11.07 15.09
N GLN A 38 -4.64 -10.71 13.84
CA GLN A 38 -5.88 -10.08 13.40
C GLN A 38 -6.41 -10.76 12.14
N ASP A 39 -7.73 -10.76 11.98
CA ASP A 39 -8.34 -11.26 10.75
C ASP A 39 -8.02 -10.30 9.58
N ALA A 40 -7.64 -10.87 8.43
CA ALA A 40 -7.34 -10.12 7.21
C ALA A 40 -8.45 -9.14 6.82
N LYS A 41 -9.70 -9.51 7.11
CA LYS A 41 -10.90 -8.72 6.84
C LYS A 41 -10.90 -7.37 7.59
N ASP A 42 -10.30 -7.28 8.77
CA ASP A 42 -10.37 -6.10 9.64
C ASP A 42 -9.25 -5.10 9.34
N VAL A 43 -8.13 -5.60 8.81
CA VAL A 43 -6.94 -4.80 8.45
C VAL A 43 -6.97 -4.35 6.99
N LEU A 44 -7.42 -5.21 6.07
CA LEU A 44 -7.53 -4.88 4.64
C LEU A 44 -8.87 -4.19 4.38
N GLY A 45 -8.86 -2.85 4.34
CA GLY A 45 -9.99 -2.07 3.82
C GLY A 45 -10.07 -2.22 2.31
N GLY A 46 -11.24 -2.60 1.79
CA GLY A 46 -11.43 -2.72 0.35
C GLY A 46 -11.80 -1.38 -0.33
N PRO A 47 -12.04 -1.42 -1.65
CA PRO A 47 -12.32 -0.22 -2.45
C PRO A 47 -13.57 0.55 -2.00
N ILE A 48 -14.58 -0.13 -1.47
CA ILE A 48 -15.83 0.50 -1.03
C ILE A 48 -15.55 1.32 0.22
N ARG A 49 -14.85 0.73 1.19
CA ARG A 49 -14.46 1.44 2.42
C ARG A 49 -13.58 2.66 2.13
N ILE A 50 -12.68 2.55 1.14
CA ILE A 50 -11.87 3.70 0.69
C ILE A 50 -12.77 4.82 0.14
N ALA A 51 -13.84 4.48 -0.59
CA ALA A 51 -14.79 5.48 -1.09
C ALA A 51 -15.57 6.16 0.06
N GLU A 52 -16.00 5.40 1.06
CA GLU A 52 -16.71 5.92 2.25
C GLU A 52 -15.83 6.90 3.03
N ILE A 53 -14.63 6.47 3.45
CA ILE A 53 -13.72 7.34 4.21
C ILE A 53 -13.28 8.56 3.40
N SER A 54 -13.26 8.46 2.06
CA SER A 54 -12.98 9.59 1.18
C SER A 54 -14.12 10.61 1.21
N GLY A 55 -15.38 10.14 1.21
CA GLY A 55 -16.56 10.99 1.36
C GLY A 55 -16.57 11.70 2.72
N GLU A 56 -16.29 10.97 3.80
CA GLU A 56 -16.18 11.53 5.15
C GLU A 56 -15.05 12.57 5.27
N ALA A 57 -13.88 12.26 4.70
CA ALA A 57 -12.74 13.17 4.72
C ALA A 57 -13.01 14.45 3.92
N ALA A 58 -13.67 14.33 2.77
CA ALA A 58 -14.08 15.47 1.95
C ALA A 58 -15.10 16.36 2.70
N ALA A 59 -16.07 15.76 3.38
CA ALA A 59 -17.04 16.48 4.21
C ALA A 59 -16.38 17.15 5.45
N SER A 60 -15.30 16.56 5.96
CA SER A 60 -14.55 17.06 7.12
C SER A 60 -13.58 18.21 6.79
N GLY A 61 -13.44 18.57 5.51
CA GLY A 61 -12.67 19.71 5.03
C GLY A 61 -11.31 19.35 4.41
N VAL A 62 -10.72 20.34 3.74
CA VAL A 62 -9.53 20.17 2.87
C VAL A 62 -8.33 19.59 3.61
N ALA A 63 -8.07 20.00 4.86
CA ALA A 63 -6.93 19.50 5.62
C ALA A 63 -7.02 17.98 5.88
N THR A 64 -8.22 17.49 6.25
CA THR A 64 -8.48 16.07 6.47
C THR A 64 -8.39 15.28 5.17
N PHE A 65 -8.95 15.84 4.09
CA PHE A 65 -8.89 15.23 2.76
C PHE A 65 -7.46 15.09 2.24
N VAL A 66 -6.62 16.12 2.37
CA VAL A 66 -5.19 16.05 2.03
C VAL A 66 -4.46 15.04 2.92
N GLY A 67 -4.80 14.98 4.21
CA GLY A 67 -4.27 13.97 5.11
C GLY A 67 -4.59 12.54 4.67
N LEU A 68 -5.83 12.29 4.23
CA LEU A 68 -6.23 10.99 3.66
C LEU A 68 -5.43 10.67 2.39
N ILE A 69 -5.30 11.62 1.46
CA ILE A 69 -4.49 11.45 0.24
C ILE A 69 -3.06 11.06 0.60
N ALA A 70 -2.46 11.72 1.60
CA ALA A 70 -1.10 11.41 2.05
C ALA A 70 -0.98 9.98 2.59
N VAL A 71 -1.95 9.55 3.42
CA VAL A 71 -1.97 8.18 3.97
C VAL A 71 -2.15 7.13 2.87
N LEU A 72 -3.11 7.34 1.96
CA LEU A 72 -3.34 6.44 0.83
C LEU A 72 -2.13 6.38 -0.10
N SER A 73 -1.51 7.52 -0.41
CA SER A 73 -0.32 7.61 -1.26
C SER A 73 0.87 6.85 -0.65
N ALA A 74 1.13 7.04 0.64
CA ALA A 74 2.19 6.30 1.34
C ALA A 74 1.91 4.79 1.37
N SER A 75 0.66 4.40 1.58
CA SER A 75 0.26 2.99 1.65
C SER A 75 0.35 2.29 0.29
N ILE A 76 -0.12 2.93 -0.79
CA ILE A 76 -0.01 2.42 -2.16
C ILE A 76 1.47 2.37 -2.59
N GLY A 77 2.24 3.40 -2.26
CA GLY A 77 3.69 3.42 -2.50
C GLY A 77 4.41 2.26 -1.80
N LEU A 78 4.06 1.98 -0.54
CA LEU A 78 4.59 0.82 0.20
C LEU A 78 4.23 -0.51 -0.48
N ILE A 79 2.96 -0.70 -0.85
CA ILE A 79 2.50 -1.93 -1.51
C ILE A 79 3.22 -2.11 -2.85
N ASN A 80 3.39 -1.05 -3.64
CA ASN A 80 4.09 -1.12 -4.92
C ASN A 80 5.57 -1.50 -4.79
N LEU A 81 6.19 -1.28 -3.63
CA LEU A 81 7.57 -1.70 -3.37
C LEU A 81 7.70 -3.18 -2.97
N PHE A 82 6.59 -3.88 -2.74
CA PHE A 82 6.66 -5.32 -2.45
C PHE A 82 7.12 -6.13 -3.67
N PRO A 83 7.82 -7.27 -3.43
CA PRO A 83 8.39 -8.11 -4.49
C PRO A 83 7.31 -8.97 -5.18
N VAL A 84 6.30 -8.32 -5.76
CA VAL A 84 5.22 -8.94 -6.53
C VAL A 84 5.47 -8.64 -8.01
N PRO A 85 5.63 -9.65 -8.89
CA PRO A 85 6.03 -9.48 -10.30
C PRO A 85 5.24 -8.48 -11.18
N VAL A 86 4.05 -8.04 -10.77
CA VAL A 86 3.25 -7.01 -11.49
C VAL A 86 3.45 -5.59 -10.95
N LEU A 87 4.00 -5.46 -9.75
CA LEU A 87 4.25 -4.18 -9.09
C LEU A 87 5.68 -3.71 -9.39
N ASP A 88 5.94 -2.42 -9.13
CA ASP A 88 7.26 -1.81 -9.34
C ASP A 88 8.37 -2.56 -8.57
N GLY A 89 8.07 -3.06 -7.38
CA GLY A 89 8.96 -3.88 -6.56
C GLY A 89 9.24 -5.27 -7.14
N GLY A 90 8.37 -5.79 -8.01
CA GLY A 90 8.62 -7.01 -8.79
C GLY A 90 9.77 -6.84 -9.77
N HIS A 91 9.84 -5.68 -10.44
CA HIS A 91 10.98 -5.34 -11.29
C HIS A 91 12.27 -5.17 -10.48
N LEU A 92 12.20 -4.51 -9.32
CA LEU A 92 13.34 -4.41 -8.40
C LEU A 92 13.84 -5.80 -7.96
N MET A 93 12.92 -6.73 -7.67
CA MET A 93 13.27 -8.12 -7.36
C MET A 93 13.96 -8.81 -8.54
N PHE A 94 13.45 -8.65 -9.77
CA PHE A 94 14.09 -9.22 -10.95
C PHE A 94 15.49 -8.65 -11.18
N TYR A 95 15.68 -7.33 -11.02
CA TYR A 95 17.00 -6.71 -11.11
C TYR A 95 17.95 -7.18 -10.01
N ALA A 96 17.47 -7.35 -8.78
CA ALA A 96 18.28 -7.92 -7.70
C ALA A 96 18.74 -9.34 -8.04
N ILE A 97 17.85 -10.18 -8.59
CA ILE A 97 18.19 -11.53 -9.05
C ILE A 97 19.20 -11.48 -10.20
N GLU A 98 19.01 -10.59 -11.18
CA GLU A 98 19.95 -10.42 -12.29
C GLU A 98 21.33 -9.95 -11.84
N ALA A 99 21.39 -9.01 -10.89
CA ALA A 99 22.62 -8.53 -10.30
C ALA A 99 23.41 -9.65 -9.61
N VAL A 100 22.72 -10.52 -8.86
CA VAL A 100 23.35 -11.70 -8.23
C VAL A 100 23.76 -12.74 -9.28
N ARG A 101 22.98 -12.93 -10.34
CA ARG A 101 23.21 -13.95 -11.36
C ARG A 101 24.21 -13.53 -12.44
N GLY A 102 24.49 -12.23 -12.57
CA GLY A 102 25.33 -11.64 -13.61
C GLY A 102 24.81 -11.80 -15.04
N ARG A 103 23.54 -12.20 -15.23
CA ARG A 103 22.94 -12.43 -16.55
C ARG A 103 21.43 -12.17 -16.51
N PRO A 104 20.85 -11.61 -17.59
CA PRO A 104 19.43 -11.24 -17.63
C PRO A 104 18.54 -12.46 -17.43
N LEU A 105 17.41 -12.28 -16.73
CA LEU A 105 16.36 -13.29 -16.59
C LEU A 105 15.77 -13.59 -17.98
N ARG A 106 15.37 -14.85 -18.19
CA ARG A 106 14.70 -15.19 -19.46
C ARG A 106 13.31 -14.57 -19.43
N GLU A 107 12.90 -13.98 -20.54
CA GLU A 107 11.59 -13.34 -20.72
C GLU A 107 10.43 -14.24 -20.27
N ARG A 108 10.46 -15.53 -20.63
CA ARG A 108 9.46 -16.51 -20.19
C ARG A 108 9.29 -16.63 -18.68
N TRP A 109 10.35 -16.44 -17.89
CA TRP A 109 10.24 -16.46 -16.42
C TRP A 109 9.61 -15.18 -15.87
N GLN A 110 9.87 -14.05 -16.51
CA GLN A 110 9.22 -12.78 -16.17
C GLN A 110 7.73 -12.84 -16.53
N GLU A 111 7.37 -13.33 -17.70
CA GLU A 111 5.97 -13.53 -18.11
C GLU A 111 5.18 -14.41 -17.14
N ILE A 112 5.76 -15.56 -16.74
CA ILE A 112 5.13 -16.46 -15.76
C ILE A 112 4.99 -15.75 -14.41
N GLY A 113 6.06 -15.08 -13.96
CA GLY A 113 6.03 -14.30 -12.71
C GLY A 113 4.91 -13.27 -12.73
N ASN A 114 4.83 -12.46 -13.79
CA ASN A 114 3.82 -11.41 -13.97
C ASN A 114 2.42 -12.00 -14.02
N GLY A 115 2.22 -13.13 -14.71
CA GLY A 115 0.94 -13.83 -14.72
C GLY A 115 0.48 -14.27 -13.31
N ILE A 116 1.40 -14.82 -12.51
CA ILE A 116 1.14 -15.19 -11.11
C ILE A 116 0.84 -13.96 -10.26
N GLY A 117 1.65 -12.91 -10.39
CA GLY A 117 1.46 -11.64 -9.68
C GLY A 117 0.10 -11.02 -9.98
N LEU A 118 -0.32 -11.01 -11.25
CA LEU A 118 -1.62 -10.49 -11.67
C LEU A 118 -2.75 -11.32 -11.07
N ALA A 119 -2.67 -12.64 -11.15
CA ALA A 119 -3.68 -13.53 -10.58
C ALA A 119 -3.82 -13.32 -9.06
N LEU A 120 -2.71 -13.11 -8.35
CA LEU A 120 -2.70 -12.82 -6.92
C LEU A 120 -3.37 -11.47 -6.61
N VAL A 121 -3.00 -10.39 -7.33
CA VAL A 121 -3.61 -9.07 -7.13
C VAL A 121 -5.11 -9.08 -7.43
N LEU A 122 -5.53 -9.70 -8.54
CA LEU A 122 -6.95 -9.84 -8.88
C LEU A 122 -7.71 -10.64 -7.81
N SER A 123 -7.11 -11.72 -7.30
CA SER A 123 -7.70 -12.53 -6.25
C SER A 123 -7.87 -11.74 -4.94
N LEU A 124 -6.88 -10.93 -4.57
CA LEU A 124 -6.97 -10.02 -3.41
C LEU A 124 -8.02 -8.94 -3.61
N MET A 125 -8.11 -8.35 -4.80
CA MET A 125 -9.13 -7.34 -5.12
C MET A 125 -10.55 -7.91 -5.03
N ILE A 126 -10.75 -9.11 -5.57
CA ILE A 126 -12.01 -9.84 -5.44
C ILE A 126 -12.32 -10.11 -3.96
N PHE A 127 -11.36 -10.67 -3.22
CA PHE A 127 -11.51 -10.96 -1.79
C PHE A 127 -11.87 -9.71 -0.97
N ALA A 128 -11.15 -8.61 -1.17
CA ALA A 128 -11.40 -7.35 -0.47
C ALA A 128 -12.78 -6.77 -0.81
N THR A 129 -13.18 -6.83 -2.08
CA THR A 129 -14.52 -6.36 -2.51
C THR A 129 -15.63 -7.23 -1.91
N PHE A 130 -15.48 -8.56 -1.91
CA PHE A 130 -16.42 -9.47 -1.25
C PHE A 130 -16.50 -9.22 0.26
N ASN A 131 -15.36 -8.95 0.90
CA ASN A 131 -15.32 -8.62 2.31
C ASN A 131 -16.04 -7.31 2.63
N ASP A 132 -15.83 -6.27 1.81
CA ASP A 132 -16.57 -5.01 1.94
C ASP A 132 -18.08 -5.26 1.80
N LEU A 133 -18.51 -6.02 0.79
CA LEU A 133 -19.91 -6.39 0.58
C LEU A 133 -20.51 -7.19 1.74
N ALA A 134 -19.74 -8.07 2.37
CA ALA A 134 -20.19 -8.87 3.52
C ALA A 134 -20.32 -8.06 4.82
N ARG A 135 -19.74 -6.85 4.86
CA ARG A 135 -19.80 -5.94 6.02
C ARG A 135 -20.96 -4.94 5.96
N LEU A 136 -21.52 -4.70 4.77
CA LEU A 136 -22.71 -3.87 4.54
C LEU A 136 -23.99 -4.59 4.99
#